data_AF-A0A5D2CZM9-F1
#
_entry.id   AF-A0A5D2CZM9-F1
#
_cell.length_a   1.000
_cell.length_b   1.000
_cell.length_c   1.000
_cell.angle_alpha   90.00
_cell.angle_beta   90.00
_cell.angle_gamma   90.00
#
_symmetry.space_group_name_H-M   'P 1'
#
loop_
_entity.id
_entity.type
_entity.pdbx_description
1 polymer ?
#
loop_
_entity_poly.entity_id
_entity_poly.type
_entity_poly.pdbx_seq_one_letter_code
_entity_poly.pdbx_strand_id
1 'polypeptide(L)'
;TSPSSGVQSLSVDSQPPSSSSTPQMSLEEKFKIIRSVGEECIQEDELLNLLNLKPEPICYDGFEPSGRMHIAQLLRTLHLDLLCFFLNVEFLWSSDEINSRASEYWPLVMDIARRNKLLRIMRCCQIMGRSEQDELLAAQILYPCMQCADIFFLKADIFQLGMDQRKVNVLAREYCDDIKRKNKPIILSYHMLLGLQQGQEKMSKSDPSSSIFMEDEE
;
A
#
# COMPACT_ATOMS: atom_id res chain seq x y z
N THR A 1 -2.02 -41.46 -74.41
CA THR A 1 -2.71 -40.18 -74.62
C THR A 1 -3.47 -39.81 -73.35
N SER A 2 -3.13 -38.70 -72.71
CA SER A 2 -3.91 -38.01 -71.65
C SER A 2 -5.27 -37.52 -72.20
N PRO A 3 -6.27 -36.98 -71.44
CA PRO A 3 -6.21 -35.99 -70.31
C PRO A 3 -7.08 -36.38 -69.07
N SER A 4 -6.90 -35.92 -67.82
CA SER A 4 -6.92 -34.60 -67.14
C SER A 4 -8.29 -33.92 -66.93
N SER A 5 -8.78 -33.88 -65.68
CA SER A 5 -9.56 -32.79 -65.02
C SER A 5 -9.98 -33.29 -63.62
N GLY A 6 -9.98 -32.56 -62.50
CA GLY A 6 -9.55 -31.22 -62.13
C GLY A 6 -9.54 -31.17 -60.59
N VAL A 7 -8.59 -30.42 -60.03
CA VAL A 7 -8.34 -30.25 -58.59
C VAL A 7 -9.31 -29.24 -57.98
N GLN A 8 -9.78 -29.48 -56.76
CA GLN A 8 -9.98 -28.40 -55.77
C GLN A 8 -9.90 -28.95 -54.33
N SER A 9 -8.84 -28.54 -53.63
CA SER A 9 -8.60 -28.77 -52.22
C SER A 9 -9.33 -27.72 -51.37
N LEU A 10 -9.95 -28.16 -50.28
CA LEU A 10 -10.36 -27.29 -49.18
C LEU A 10 -9.58 -27.72 -47.94
N SER A 11 -8.41 -27.14 -47.74
CA SER A 11 -7.66 -27.18 -46.48
C SER A 11 -8.13 -26.02 -45.61
N VAL A 12 -8.71 -26.34 -44.47
CA VAL A 12 -9.10 -25.39 -43.43
C VAL A 12 -7.84 -24.99 -42.67
N ASP A 13 -7.40 -23.75 -42.83
CA ASP A 13 -6.35 -23.15 -42.02
C ASP A 13 -6.89 -22.94 -40.59
N SER A 14 -6.47 -23.79 -39.66
CA SER A 14 -6.63 -23.54 -38.23
C SER A 14 -5.41 -22.77 -37.72
N GLN A 15 -5.40 -21.45 -37.90
CA GLN A 15 -4.55 -20.57 -37.11
C GLN A 15 -5.08 -20.53 -35.67
N PRO A 16 -4.22 -20.65 -34.64
CA PRO A 16 -4.63 -20.40 -33.27
C PRO A 16 -5.02 -18.92 -33.13
N PRO A 17 -6.04 -18.58 -32.32
CA PRO A 17 -6.45 -17.20 -32.13
C PRO A 17 -5.28 -16.39 -31.58
N SER A 18 -4.93 -15.34 -32.32
CA SER A 18 -3.95 -14.33 -31.95
C SER A 18 -4.18 -13.89 -30.51
N SER A 19 -3.10 -13.94 -29.74
CA SER A 19 -2.93 -13.34 -28.41
C SER A 19 -3.88 -12.17 -28.16
N SER A 20 -4.72 -12.29 -27.14
CA SER A 20 -5.44 -11.18 -26.55
C SER A 20 -4.44 -10.05 -26.26
N SER A 21 -4.47 -9.01 -27.08
CA SER A 21 -3.69 -7.79 -26.86
C SER A 21 -4.30 -7.09 -25.65
N THR A 22 -3.81 -7.41 -24.45
CA THR A 22 -4.04 -6.57 -23.28
C THR A 22 -3.61 -5.14 -23.68
N PRO A 23 -4.45 -4.11 -23.50
CA PRO A 23 -4.05 -2.74 -23.85
C PRO A 23 -2.77 -2.40 -23.09
N GLN A 24 -1.65 -2.27 -23.80
CA GLN A 24 -0.38 -1.95 -23.19
C GLN A 24 -0.37 -0.45 -22.88
N MET A 25 -0.92 -0.12 -21.71
CA MET A 25 -0.98 1.25 -21.19
C MET A 25 0.43 1.83 -21.11
N SER A 26 0.60 3.07 -21.58
CA SER A 26 1.89 3.74 -21.56
C SER A 26 2.36 4.03 -20.13
N LEU A 27 3.67 4.20 -19.94
CA LEU A 27 4.25 4.55 -18.63
C LEU A 27 3.61 5.83 -18.05
N GLU A 28 3.36 6.82 -18.89
CA GLU A 28 2.76 8.10 -18.51
C GLU A 28 1.31 7.93 -18.03
N GLU A 29 0.51 7.11 -18.73
CA GLU A 29 -0.86 6.80 -18.33
C GLU A 29 -0.89 6.02 -17.01
N LYS A 30 0.00 5.02 -16.85
CA LYS A 30 0.16 4.28 -15.60
C LYS A 30 0.53 5.20 -14.45
N PHE A 31 1.52 6.07 -14.66
CA PHE A 31 1.94 7.04 -13.65
C PHE A 31 0.79 7.95 -13.24
N LYS A 32 0.04 8.51 -14.21
CA LYS A 32 -1.11 9.38 -13.92
C LYS A 32 -2.18 8.70 -13.08
N ILE A 33 -2.54 7.47 -13.41
CA ILE A 33 -3.57 6.74 -12.67
C ILE A 33 -3.09 6.42 -11.25
N ILE A 34 -1.88 5.89 -11.10
CA ILE A 34 -1.30 5.55 -9.79
C ILE A 34 -1.17 6.83 -8.94
N ARG A 35 -0.63 7.90 -9.51
CA ARG A 35 -0.49 9.18 -8.83
C ARG A 35 -1.84 9.76 -8.39
N SER A 36 -2.91 9.52 -9.15
CA SER A 36 -4.26 10.02 -8.83
C SER A 36 -4.88 9.39 -7.58
N VAL A 37 -4.37 8.25 -7.12
CA VAL A 37 -4.84 7.56 -5.91
C VAL A 37 -4.41 8.30 -4.64
N GLY A 38 -3.22 8.90 -4.66
CA GLY A 38 -2.67 9.62 -3.52
C GLY A 38 -3.00 11.11 -3.55
N GLU A 39 -3.22 11.68 -2.38
CA GLU A 39 -3.14 13.13 -2.18
C GLU A 39 -1.67 13.59 -2.26
N GLU A 40 -0.77 12.86 -1.59
CA GLU A 40 0.67 13.12 -1.54
C GLU A 40 1.46 11.93 -2.09
N CYS A 41 2.55 12.21 -2.83
CA CYS A 41 3.49 11.19 -3.30
C CYS A 41 4.93 11.61 -2.94
N ILE A 42 5.68 10.74 -2.24
CA ILE A 42 7.07 10.95 -1.85
C ILE A 42 7.91 9.75 -2.33
N GLN A 43 8.66 9.85 -3.42
CA GLN A 43 8.75 10.96 -4.39
C GLN A 43 8.23 10.54 -5.77
N GLU A 44 7.66 11.49 -6.52
CA GLU A 44 7.10 11.23 -7.86
C GLU A 44 8.14 10.70 -8.85
N ASP A 45 9.36 11.23 -8.83
CA ASP A 45 10.46 10.73 -9.68
C ASP A 45 10.83 9.27 -9.34
N GLU A 46 10.80 8.91 -8.06
CA GLU A 46 11.07 7.54 -7.60
C GLU A 46 9.95 6.61 -8.07
N LEU A 47 8.70 7.06 -8.01
CA LEU A 47 7.54 6.32 -8.52
C LEU A 47 7.63 6.10 -10.03
N LEU A 48 7.92 7.13 -10.82
CA LEU A 48 8.06 7.00 -12.27
C LEU A 48 9.19 6.03 -12.64
N ASN A 49 10.32 6.13 -11.95
CA ASN A 49 11.44 5.19 -12.13
C ASN A 49 11.07 3.76 -11.74
N LEU A 50 10.33 3.56 -10.64
CA LEU A 50 9.83 2.25 -10.24
C LEU A 50 8.95 1.64 -11.34
N LEU A 51 7.98 2.40 -11.85
CA LEU A 51 7.04 1.92 -12.87
C LEU A 51 7.72 1.60 -14.21
N ASN A 52 8.84 2.26 -14.51
CA ASN A 52 9.65 1.96 -15.67
C ASN A 52 10.47 0.67 -15.49
N LEU A 53 10.97 0.40 -14.28
CA LEU A 53 11.89 -0.71 -14.00
C LEU A 53 11.18 -1.99 -13.55
N LYS A 54 10.03 -1.87 -12.86
CA LYS A 54 9.29 -2.96 -12.26
C LYS A 54 7.85 -2.97 -12.80
N PRO A 55 7.54 -3.86 -13.76
CA PRO A 55 6.20 -3.94 -14.35
C PRO A 55 5.09 -4.25 -13.34
N GLU A 56 5.43 -4.99 -12.27
CA GLU A 56 4.52 -5.44 -11.22
C GLU A 56 5.02 -4.94 -9.84
N PRO A 57 4.74 -3.67 -9.49
CA PRO A 57 5.07 -3.14 -8.18
C PRO A 57 4.16 -3.73 -7.10
N ILE A 58 4.73 -3.91 -5.90
CA ILE A 58 4.03 -4.41 -4.72
C ILE A 58 3.60 -3.20 -3.88
N CYS A 59 2.31 -3.12 -3.61
CA CYS A 59 1.73 -2.10 -2.73
C CYS A 59 1.36 -2.70 -1.37
N TYR A 60 1.41 -1.89 -0.32
CA TYR A 60 1.01 -2.29 1.02
C TYR A 60 0.15 -1.21 1.69
N ASP A 61 -0.92 -1.66 2.35
CA ASP A 61 -1.70 -0.91 3.34
C ASP A 61 -1.89 -1.80 4.59
N GLY A 62 -1.99 -1.18 5.76
CA GLY A 62 -2.06 -1.85 7.05
C GLY A 62 -3.34 -1.49 7.81
N PHE A 63 -4.03 -2.51 8.34
CA PHE A 63 -5.28 -2.33 9.06
C PHE A 63 -5.21 -2.87 10.49
N GLU A 64 -5.63 -2.06 11.45
CA GLU A 64 -5.85 -2.53 12.82
C GLU A 64 -7.26 -3.14 12.94
N PRO A 65 -7.38 -4.43 13.36
CA PRO A 65 -8.66 -5.09 13.55
C PRO A 65 -9.33 -4.64 14.86
N SER A 66 -9.74 -3.37 14.91
CA SER A 66 -10.24 -2.68 16.11
C SER A 66 -11.77 -2.53 16.19
N GLY A 67 -12.53 -3.26 15.38
CA GLY A 67 -13.99 -3.21 15.33
C GLY A 67 -14.54 -3.14 13.91
N ARG A 68 -15.84 -2.82 13.79
CA ARG A 68 -16.61 -2.75 12.53
C ARG A 68 -15.87 -1.98 11.44
N MET A 69 -16.01 -2.45 10.20
CA MET A 69 -15.37 -1.83 9.05
C MET A 69 -16.26 -0.69 8.54
N HIS A 70 -15.72 0.53 8.52
CA HIS A 70 -16.38 1.70 7.95
C HIS A 70 -16.04 1.85 6.47
N ILE A 71 -16.89 2.54 5.70
CA ILE A 71 -16.78 2.63 4.23
C ILE A 71 -15.44 3.19 3.72
N ALA A 72 -14.72 3.97 4.54
CA ALA A 72 -13.40 4.44 4.13
C ALA A 72 -12.39 3.27 4.02
N GLN A 73 -12.52 2.17 4.78
CA GLN A 73 -11.70 0.96 4.58
C GLN A 73 -11.95 0.32 3.21
N LEU A 74 -13.20 0.36 2.73
CA LEU A 74 -13.53 -0.16 1.41
C LEU A 74 -12.90 0.70 0.30
N LEU A 75 -13.04 2.03 0.39
CA LEU A 75 -12.42 2.95 -0.58
C LEU A 75 -10.90 2.79 -0.64
N ARG A 76 -10.26 2.54 0.51
CA ARG A 76 -8.83 2.20 0.60
C ARG A 76 -8.49 0.93 -0.19
N THR A 77 -9.31 -0.10 -0.04
CA THR A 77 -9.14 -1.36 -0.78
C THR A 77 -9.32 -1.16 -2.29
N LEU A 78 -10.34 -0.40 -2.73
CA LEU A 78 -10.56 -0.08 -4.14
C LEU A 78 -9.40 0.72 -4.76
N HIS A 79 -8.77 1.60 -3.97
CA HIS A 79 -7.58 2.33 -4.40
C HIS A 79 -6.38 1.40 -4.60
N LEU A 80 -6.18 0.38 -3.76
CA LEU A 80 -5.17 -0.65 -3.96
C LEU A 80 -5.45 -1.48 -5.21
N ASP A 81 -6.72 -1.80 -5.47
CA ASP A 81 -7.12 -2.54 -6.68
C ASP A 81 -6.76 -1.77 -7.95
N LEU A 82 -6.93 -0.43 -7.94
CA LEU A 82 -6.54 0.44 -9.05
C LEU A 82 -5.03 0.53 -9.23
N LEU A 83 -4.25 0.47 -8.14
CA LEU A 83 -2.78 0.49 -8.16
C LEU A 83 -2.17 -0.83 -8.67
N CYS A 84 -2.75 -1.96 -8.27
CA CYS A 84 -2.31 -3.30 -8.67
C CYS A 84 -2.89 -3.76 -10.01
N PHE A 85 -3.70 -2.90 -10.65
CA PHE A 85 -4.31 -2.93 -11.97
C PHE A 85 -5.10 -4.16 -12.43
N PHE A 86 -4.80 -5.40 -12.02
CA PHE A 86 -5.65 -6.57 -12.28
C PHE A 86 -5.40 -7.66 -11.23
N LEU A 87 -6.01 -7.51 -10.05
CA LEU A 87 -6.30 -8.54 -9.03
C LEU A 87 -5.16 -9.51 -8.68
N ASN A 88 -4.21 -9.07 -7.84
CA ASN A 88 -3.41 -9.95 -7.00
C ASN A 88 -3.30 -9.33 -5.61
N VAL A 89 -4.35 -9.53 -4.80
CA VAL A 89 -4.38 -9.09 -3.40
C VAL A 89 -4.03 -10.27 -2.51
N GLU A 90 -3.06 -10.05 -1.61
CA GLU A 90 -2.67 -11.02 -0.60
C GLU A 90 -2.98 -10.47 0.79
N PHE A 91 -3.63 -11.28 1.63
CA PHE A 91 -3.92 -10.93 3.01
C PHE A 91 -2.88 -11.59 3.92
N LEU A 92 -2.08 -10.76 4.59
CA LEU A 92 -1.05 -11.21 5.51
C LEU A 92 -1.44 -10.89 6.96
N TRP A 93 -1.28 -11.88 7.83
CA TRP A 93 -1.39 -11.67 9.28
C TRP A 93 -0.04 -11.28 9.84
N SER A 94 0.04 -10.11 10.48
CA SER A 94 1.31 -9.61 11.04
C SER A 94 1.93 -10.58 12.03
N SER A 95 1.11 -11.23 12.87
CA SER A 95 1.59 -12.26 13.81
C SER A 95 2.30 -13.41 13.11
N ASP A 96 1.74 -13.90 12.01
CA ASP A 96 2.23 -15.11 11.34
C ASP A 96 3.52 -14.79 10.59
N GLU A 97 3.52 -13.67 9.87
CA GLU A 97 4.69 -13.17 9.15
C GLU A 97 5.85 -12.86 10.10
N ILE A 98 5.60 -12.10 11.17
CA ILE A 98 6.63 -11.74 12.16
C ILE A 98 7.17 -12.99 12.85
N ASN A 99 6.31 -13.92 13.27
CA ASN A 99 6.77 -15.13 13.97
C ASN A 99 7.56 -16.06 13.06
N SER A 100 7.21 -16.17 11.77
CA SER A 100 7.94 -17.00 10.80
C SER A 100 9.39 -16.54 10.59
N ARG A 101 9.66 -15.24 10.73
CA ARG A 101 10.97 -14.60 10.52
C ARG A 101 11.35 -13.67 11.67
N ALA A 102 11.08 -14.10 12.91
CA ALA A 102 11.26 -13.28 14.10
C ALA A 102 12.70 -12.79 14.29
N SER A 103 13.68 -13.61 13.91
CA SER A 103 15.11 -13.28 13.96
C SER A 103 15.53 -12.20 12.96
N GLU A 104 14.73 -11.94 11.93
CA GLU A 104 14.93 -10.82 10.99
C GLU A 104 14.19 -9.56 11.50
N TYR A 105 12.95 -9.74 11.94
CA TYR A 105 12.05 -8.64 12.29
C TYR A 105 12.48 -7.88 13.55
N TRP A 106 12.67 -8.58 14.67
CA TRP A 106 12.92 -7.90 15.95
C TRP A 106 14.26 -7.16 16.01
N PRO A 107 15.36 -7.66 15.42
CA PRO A 107 16.58 -6.86 15.33
C PRO A 107 16.38 -5.56 14.53
N LEU A 108 15.56 -5.58 13.48
CA LEU A 108 15.22 -4.38 12.71
C LEU A 108 14.44 -3.37 13.57
N VAL A 109 13.41 -3.83 14.31
CA VAL A 109 12.66 -2.98 15.24
C VAL A 109 13.59 -2.32 16.26
N MET A 110 14.51 -3.11 16.84
CA MET A 110 15.50 -2.61 17.81
C MET A 110 16.53 -1.66 17.17
N ASP A 111 16.91 -1.89 15.90
CA ASP A 111 17.81 -1.01 15.15
C ASP A 111 17.17 0.35 14.87
N ILE A 112 15.88 0.37 14.52
CA ILE A 112 15.10 1.59 14.33
C ILE A 112 14.99 2.34 15.67
N ALA A 113 14.65 1.63 16.75
CA ALA A 113 14.51 2.22 18.08
C ALA A 113 15.82 2.86 18.57
N ARG A 114 16.97 2.18 18.44
CA ARG A 114 18.26 2.69 18.93
C ARG A 114 18.81 3.88 18.16
N ARG A 115 18.37 4.09 16.90
CA ARG A 115 18.84 5.19 16.05
C ARG A 115 18.01 6.46 16.20
N ASN A 116 16.85 6.36 16.84
CA ASN A 116 15.91 7.46 16.97
C ASN A 116 15.89 8.01 18.39
N LYS A 117 15.78 9.34 18.50
CA LYS A 117 15.49 9.98 19.78
C LYS A 117 14.06 9.65 20.20
N LEU A 118 13.83 9.46 21.49
CA LEU A 118 12.50 9.14 22.02
C LEU A 118 11.40 10.11 21.55
N LEU A 119 11.67 11.42 21.57
CA LEU A 119 10.73 12.44 21.08
C LEU A 119 10.34 12.26 19.60
N ARG A 120 11.24 11.72 18.77
CA ARG A 120 10.94 11.45 17.35
C ARG A 120 9.94 10.32 17.20
N ILE A 121 10.03 9.30 18.05
CA ILE A 121 9.11 8.16 18.10
C ILE A 121 7.77 8.57 18.72
N MET A 122 7.77 9.36 19.80
CA MET A 122 6.55 9.89 20.40
C MET A 122 5.71 10.71 19.42
N ARG A 123 6.35 11.53 18.56
CA ARG A 123 5.65 12.26 17.48
C ARG A 123 4.90 11.37 16.51
N CYS A 124 5.32 10.10 16.34
CA CYS A 124 4.66 9.12 15.49
C CYS A 124 3.46 8.45 16.17
N CYS A 125 3.19 8.67 17.46
CA CYS A 125 2.03 8.04 18.12
C CYS A 125 0.68 8.48 17.56
N GLN A 126 0.65 9.53 16.72
CA GLN A 126 -0.55 9.92 15.98
C GLN A 126 -1.06 8.84 15.01
N ILE A 127 -0.19 7.92 14.57
CA ILE A 127 -0.57 6.81 13.68
C ILE A 127 -1.60 5.85 14.32
N MET A 128 -1.61 5.79 15.65
CA MET A 128 -2.57 5.04 16.48
C MET A 128 -3.60 5.95 17.16
N GLY A 129 -3.76 7.19 16.67
CA GLY A 129 -4.73 8.16 17.21
C GLY A 129 -4.35 8.76 18.58
N ARG A 130 -3.07 8.77 18.94
CA ARG A 130 -2.57 9.33 20.21
C ARG A 130 -1.73 10.58 20.02
N SER A 131 -1.72 11.46 21.01
CA SER A 131 -0.82 12.61 21.05
C SER A 131 0.47 12.31 21.80
N GLU A 132 1.53 13.07 21.54
CA GLU A 132 2.79 12.94 22.30
C GLU A 132 2.68 13.47 23.74
N GLN A 133 1.62 14.22 24.05
CA GLN A 133 1.30 14.71 25.40
C GLN A 133 0.47 13.71 26.22
N ASP A 134 -0.02 12.63 25.60
CA ASP A 134 -0.79 11.61 26.31
C ASP A 134 0.12 10.82 27.26
N GLU A 135 -0.48 10.19 28.28
CA GLU A 135 0.22 9.17 29.06
C GLU A 135 0.41 7.91 28.19
N LEU A 136 1.62 7.74 27.64
CA LEU A 136 1.95 6.66 26.73
C LEU A 136 2.50 5.44 27.47
N LEU A 137 1.96 4.27 27.15
CA LEU A 137 2.54 2.98 27.52
C LEU A 137 3.81 2.71 26.69
N ALA A 138 4.74 1.95 27.25
CA ALA A 138 5.96 1.56 26.54
C ALA A 138 5.65 0.82 25.22
N ALA A 139 4.57 0.03 25.19
CA ALA A 139 4.10 -0.63 23.97
C ALA A 139 3.75 0.37 22.85
N GLN A 140 3.19 1.53 23.20
CA GLN A 140 2.86 2.59 22.24
C GLN A 140 4.11 3.32 21.72
N ILE A 141 5.23 3.24 22.43
CA ILE A 141 6.52 3.72 21.93
C ILE A 141 7.12 2.68 20.95
N LEU A 142 6.91 1.39 21.18
CA LEU A 142 7.40 0.33 20.29
C LEU A 142 6.62 0.25 18.98
N TYR A 143 5.32 0.55 19.00
CA TYR A 143 4.44 0.39 17.85
C TYR A 143 4.92 1.16 16.59
N PRO A 144 5.31 2.45 16.66
CA PRO A 144 5.89 3.14 15.49
C PRO A 144 7.18 2.51 14.97
N CYS A 145 8.00 1.91 15.83
CA CYS A 145 9.20 1.19 15.41
C CYS A 145 8.84 -0.10 14.65
N MET A 146 7.80 -0.81 15.10
CA MET A 146 7.26 -2.00 14.43
C MET A 146 6.69 -1.64 13.05
N GLN A 147 5.82 -0.63 12.97
CA GLN A 147 5.25 -0.20 11.68
C GLN A 147 6.32 0.33 10.71
N CYS A 148 7.38 0.97 11.22
CA CYS A 148 8.54 1.34 10.41
C CYS A 148 9.34 0.11 9.94
N ALA A 149 9.44 -0.94 10.77
CA ALA A 149 10.09 -2.19 10.39
C ALA A 149 9.32 -2.94 9.30
N ASP A 150 7.98 -2.93 9.36
CA ASP A 150 7.10 -3.57 8.37
C ASP A 150 7.43 -3.09 6.94
N ILE A 151 7.78 -1.81 6.79
CA ILE A 151 8.17 -1.20 5.51
C ILE A 151 9.35 -1.92 4.85
N PHE A 152 10.30 -2.41 5.64
CA PHE A 152 11.46 -3.12 5.11
C PHE A 152 11.27 -4.63 5.09
N PHE A 153 10.46 -5.14 6.02
CA PHE A 153 10.22 -6.57 6.21
C PHE A 153 9.30 -7.18 5.15
N LEU A 154 8.26 -6.44 4.76
CA LEU A 154 7.29 -6.86 3.74
C LEU A 154 7.82 -6.67 2.31
N LYS A 155 8.89 -5.87 2.14
CA LYS A 155 9.55 -5.61 0.85
C LYS A 155 8.59 -5.06 -0.23
N ALA A 156 7.53 -4.37 0.19
CA ALA A 156 6.69 -3.60 -0.72
C ALA A 156 7.46 -2.43 -1.33
N ASP A 157 7.08 -2.01 -2.53
CA ASP A 157 7.69 -0.88 -3.22
C ASP A 157 6.95 0.42 -2.94
N ILE A 158 5.61 0.35 -2.84
CA ILE A 158 4.71 1.49 -2.62
C ILE A 158 3.94 1.29 -1.32
N PHE A 159 4.04 2.27 -0.42
CA PHE A 159 3.34 2.32 0.85
C PHE A 159 2.13 3.23 0.70
N GLN A 160 0.97 2.62 0.51
CA GLN A 160 -0.29 3.30 0.29
C GLN A 160 -1.05 3.30 1.61
N LEU A 161 -0.92 4.41 2.34
CA LEU A 161 -1.42 4.56 3.71
C LEU A 161 -2.08 5.93 3.84
N GLY A 162 -2.89 6.14 4.87
CA GLY A 162 -3.58 7.41 5.07
C GLY A 162 -2.61 8.55 5.37
N MET A 163 -3.02 9.79 5.11
CA MET A 163 -2.24 10.97 5.51
C MET A 163 -1.90 11.01 7.01
N ASP A 164 -2.69 10.35 7.86
CA ASP A 164 -2.39 10.21 9.30
C ASP A 164 -1.22 9.26 9.61
N GLN A 165 -0.80 8.43 8.66
CA GLN A 165 0.37 7.54 8.74
C GLN A 165 1.66 8.21 8.25
N ARG A 166 1.59 9.43 7.72
CA ARG A 166 2.72 10.13 7.09
C ARG A 166 3.98 10.18 7.96
N LYS A 167 3.85 10.40 9.27
CA LYS A 167 5.01 10.57 10.16
C LYS A 167 5.88 9.31 10.30
N VAL A 168 5.27 8.12 10.30
CA VAL A 168 6.02 6.85 10.34
C VAL A 168 6.59 6.51 8.97
N ASN A 169 5.89 6.87 7.89
CA ASN A 169 6.41 6.69 6.53
C ASN A 169 7.65 7.58 6.29
N VAL A 170 7.64 8.83 6.77
CA VAL A 170 8.82 9.71 6.76
C VAL A 170 9.93 9.15 7.67
N LEU A 171 9.58 8.56 8.83
CA LEU A 171 10.56 7.91 9.71
C LEU A 171 11.32 6.79 8.99
N ALA A 172 10.64 6.01 8.15
CA ALA A 172 11.30 4.98 7.35
C ALA A 172 12.27 5.55 6.31
N ARG A 173 11.92 6.68 5.67
CA ARG A 173 12.84 7.36 4.74
C ARG A 173 14.05 7.96 5.44
N GLU A 174 13.88 8.52 6.63
CA GLU A 174 14.98 8.98 7.50
C GLU A 174 15.88 7.81 7.91
N TYR A 175 15.29 6.67 8.30
CA TYR A 175 16.04 5.46 8.62
C TYR A 175 16.87 4.96 7.43
N CYS A 176 16.36 5.04 6.19
CA CYS A 176 17.15 4.75 4.99
C CYS A 176 18.41 5.63 4.89
N ASP A 177 18.34 6.90 5.25
CA ASP A 177 19.51 7.80 5.26
C ASP A 177 20.54 7.34 6.30
N ASP A 178 20.09 6.96 7.50
CA ASP A 178 20.95 6.49 8.58
C ASP A 178 21.69 5.20 8.25
N ILE A 179 21.06 4.29 7.50
CA ILE A 179 21.66 3.03 7.05
C ILE A 179 22.27 3.14 5.65
N LYS A 180 22.28 4.33 5.04
CA LYS A 180 22.80 4.61 3.68
C LYS A 180 22.16 3.74 2.60
N ARG A 181 20.88 3.38 2.77
CA ARG A 181 20.10 2.65 1.80
C ARG A 181 19.62 3.61 0.72
N LYS A 182 20.05 3.38 -0.53
CA LYS A 182 19.67 4.20 -1.68
C LYS A 182 18.19 4.05 -2.06
N ASN A 183 17.68 2.82 -2.00
CA ASN A 183 16.30 2.53 -2.39
C ASN A 183 15.37 2.83 -1.22
N LYS A 184 14.77 4.01 -1.25
CA LYS A 184 13.79 4.47 -0.26
C LYS A 184 12.38 3.97 -0.62
N PRO A 185 11.53 3.73 0.38
CA PRO A 185 10.13 3.37 0.14
C PRO A 185 9.38 4.53 -0.51
N ILE A 186 8.61 4.26 -1.57
CA ILE A 186 7.72 5.26 -2.16
C ILE A 186 6.48 5.36 -1.27
N ILE A 187 6.14 6.57 -0.86
CA ILE A 187 4.97 6.83 -0.02
C ILE A 187 3.90 7.44 -0.91
N LEU A 188 2.72 6.83 -0.95
CA LEU A 188 1.56 7.33 -1.70
C LEU A 188 0.40 7.50 -0.72
N SER A 189 0.32 8.68 -0.10
CA SER A 189 -0.62 8.92 0.98
C SER A 189 -1.98 9.35 0.43
N TYR A 190 -3.06 8.66 0.78
CA TYR A 190 -4.42 9.03 0.34
C TYR A 190 -5.12 9.96 1.34
N HIS A 191 -6.10 10.71 0.81
CA HIS A 191 -6.91 11.64 1.59
C HIS A 191 -7.77 10.93 2.65
N MET A 192 -7.90 11.55 3.83
CA MET A 192 -8.73 11.02 4.90
C MET A 192 -10.21 11.31 4.61
N LEU A 193 -11.06 10.28 4.61
CA LEU A 193 -12.49 10.48 4.41
C LEU A 193 -13.10 11.17 5.64
N LEU A 194 -13.75 12.32 5.41
CA LEU A 194 -14.39 13.15 6.44
C LEU A 194 -15.47 12.39 7.22
N GLY A 195 -15.64 12.75 8.49
CA GLY A 195 -16.76 12.26 9.30
C GLY A 195 -18.07 12.92 8.91
N LEU A 196 -19.19 12.26 9.22
CA LEU A 196 -20.53 12.79 8.90
C LEU A 196 -20.94 13.99 9.76
N GLN A 197 -20.37 14.15 10.95
CA GLN A 197 -20.73 15.26 11.83
C GLN A 197 -19.93 16.53 11.53
N GLN A 198 -20.54 17.68 11.82
CA GLN A 198 -19.90 18.97 11.67
C GLN A 198 -18.63 19.08 12.53
N GLY A 199 -17.51 19.42 11.90
CA GLY A 199 -16.22 19.60 12.59
C GLY A 199 -15.39 18.33 12.73
N GLN A 200 -15.84 17.18 12.21
CA GLN A 200 -15.06 15.94 12.23
C GLN A 200 -14.16 15.84 10.99
N GLU A 201 -12.84 15.88 11.23
CA GLU A 201 -11.83 15.80 10.17
C GLU A 201 -11.65 14.39 9.59
N LYS A 202 -12.13 13.34 10.27
CA LYS A 202 -12.10 11.96 9.77
C LYS A 202 -13.18 11.07 10.38
N MET A 203 -13.61 10.06 9.62
CA MET A 203 -14.41 8.95 10.17
C MET A 203 -13.64 8.23 11.27
N SER A 204 -14.32 7.94 12.38
CA SER A 204 -13.74 7.25 13.53
C SER A 204 -14.65 6.16 14.06
N LYS A 205 -14.06 5.01 14.38
CA LYS A 205 -14.76 3.92 15.10
C LYS A 205 -15.19 4.32 16.51
N SER A 206 -14.53 5.32 17.11
CA SER A 206 -14.86 5.80 18.45
C SER A 206 -16.19 6.54 18.52
N ASP A 207 -16.67 7.05 17.38
CA ASP A 207 -17.98 7.68 17.26
C ASP A 207 -18.77 7.00 16.14
N PRO A 208 -19.61 6.01 16.46
CA PRO A 208 -20.39 5.30 15.45
C PRO A 208 -21.29 6.23 14.60
N SER A 209 -21.72 7.36 15.14
CA SER A 209 -22.57 8.31 14.41
C SER A 209 -21.79 9.20 13.43
N SER A 210 -20.45 9.12 13.45
CA SER A 210 -19.56 9.77 12.48
C SER A 210 -19.34 8.97 11.20
N SER A 211 -19.73 7.69 11.19
CA SER A 211 -19.25 6.71 10.22
C SER A 211 -20.40 5.86 9.67
N ILE A 212 -20.32 5.54 8.38
CA ILE A 212 -21.15 4.50 7.76
C ILE A 212 -20.35 3.21 7.79
N PHE A 213 -20.97 2.13 8.26
CA PHE A 213 -20.39 0.80 8.31
C PHE A 213 -20.86 -0.06 7.14
N MET A 214 -20.04 -1.06 6.79
CA MET A 214 -20.27 -1.93 5.64
C MET A 214 -21.53 -2.77 5.75
N GLU A 215 -21.99 -2.99 6.98
CA GLU A 215 -23.14 -3.80 7.34
C GLU A 215 -24.29 -2.98 7.94
N ASP A 216 -24.31 -1.66 7.72
CA ASP A 216 -25.48 -0.83 8.06
C ASP A 216 -26.65 -1.15 7.11
N GLU A 217 -27.88 -1.11 7.63
CA GLU A 217 -29.11 -1.32 6.85
C GLU A 217 -29.44 -0.07 6.01
N GLU A 218 -30.18 -0.27 4.91
CA GLU A 218 -30.66 0.80 4.00
C GLU A 218 -31.72 1.71 4.63
#